data_AF-A0A4Q7MAM9-F1
#
_entry.id   AF-A0A4Q7MAM9-F1
#
_cell.length_a   1.000
_cell.length_b   1.000
_cell.length_c   1.000
_cell.angle_alpha   90.00
_cell.angle_beta   90.00
_cell.angle_gamma   90.00
#
_symmetry.space_group_name_H-M   'P 1'
#
loop_
_entity.id
_entity.type
_entity.pdbx_description
1 polymer ?
#
loop_
_entity_poly.entity_id
_entity_poly.type
_entity_poly.pdbx_seq_one_letter_code
_entity_poly.pdbx_strand_id
1 'polypeptide(L)'
;MTIVAAIILLASAAALIVGASLPQLYPIWMAREVDTIGIVHDNLRVWQVDTAFFLVSAVGAAVGACLLFGGVGGEGTALALTSLILLGIGTTLWCVNLAFRFSTTAAVARDLGGATPQWYPYLVRLSVALWHVAAIFLGLVLIGLGVLILVFDLLDAWSGWVTLGVAAVHWGILAATRDAPPLFFYLTPAAWGIAALT
;
A
#
# COMPACT_ATOMS: atom_id res chain seq x y z
N MET A 1 22.53 0.25 9.02
CA MET A 1 21.10 0.55 8.88
C MET A 1 20.51 -0.04 7.61
N THR A 2 21.25 -0.02 6.50
CA THR A 2 20.84 -0.55 5.18
C THR A 2 20.36 -2.00 5.19
N ILE A 3 21.08 -2.94 5.83
CA ILE A 3 20.67 -4.35 5.93
C ILE A 3 19.34 -4.50 6.68
N VAL A 4 19.15 -3.77 7.78
CA VAL A 4 17.89 -3.82 8.55
C VAL A 4 16.73 -3.26 7.72
N ALA A 5 16.96 -2.15 7.01
CA ALA A 5 15.98 -1.59 6.08
C ALA A 5 15.62 -2.59 4.98
N ALA A 6 16.62 -3.24 4.37
CA ALA A 6 16.41 -4.25 3.34
C ALA A 6 15.57 -5.44 3.82
N ILE A 7 15.88 -5.99 5.00
CA ILE A 7 15.11 -7.09 5.60
C ILE A 7 13.65 -6.67 5.82
N ILE A 8 13.43 -5.48 6.37
CA ILE A 8 12.07 -4.96 6.63
C ILE A 8 11.31 -4.77 5.31
N LEU A 9 11.96 -4.21 4.29
CA LEU A 9 11.36 -3.99 2.97
C LEU A 9 11.00 -5.32 2.29
N LEU A 10 11.89 -6.31 2.32
CA LEU A 10 11.63 -7.65 1.79
C LEU A 10 10.51 -8.37 2.55
N ALA A 11 10.50 -8.28 3.89
CA ALA A 11 9.43 -8.84 4.71
C ALA A 11 8.08 -8.16 4.44
N SER A 12 8.09 -6.84 4.18
CA SER A 12 6.88 -6.11 3.80
C SER A 12 6.31 -6.59 2.46
N ALA A 13 7.17 -6.83 1.48
CA ALA A 13 6.77 -7.38 0.18
C ALA A 13 6.27 -8.82 0.30
N ALA A 14 6.91 -9.64 1.13
CA ALA A 14 6.46 -11.01 1.39
C ALA A 14 5.08 -11.04 2.06
N ALA A 15 4.86 -10.20 3.08
CA ALA A 15 3.57 -10.08 3.76
C ALA A 15 2.44 -9.74 2.77
N LEU A 16 2.71 -8.82 1.84
CA LEU A 16 1.76 -8.51 0.77
C LEU A 16 1.48 -9.70 -0.13
N ILE A 17 2.52 -10.36 -0.66
CA ILE A 17 2.35 -11.50 -1.58
C ILE A 17 1.47 -12.56 -0.92
N VAL A 18 1.68 -12.82 0.37
CA VAL A 18 0.83 -13.74 1.14
C VAL A 18 -0.61 -13.25 1.18
N GLY A 19 -0.88 -11.99 1.55
CA GLY A 19 -2.24 -11.43 1.54
C GLY A 19 -2.91 -11.49 0.16
N ALA A 20 -2.18 -11.12 -0.89
CA ALA A 20 -2.65 -11.13 -2.28
C ALA A 20 -2.88 -12.52 -2.86
N SER A 21 -2.24 -13.54 -2.29
CA SER A 21 -2.37 -14.92 -2.74
C SER A 21 -3.60 -15.64 -2.20
N LEU A 22 -4.50 -14.98 -1.46
CA LEU A 22 -5.70 -15.57 -0.86
C LEU A 22 -6.85 -15.69 -1.89
N PRO A 23 -7.10 -16.87 -2.47
CA PRO A 23 -7.93 -16.99 -3.66
C PRO A 23 -9.41 -16.69 -3.42
N GLN A 24 -9.88 -16.84 -2.18
CA GLN A 24 -11.27 -16.59 -1.81
C GLN A 24 -11.65 -15.11 -1.91
N LEU A 25 -10.65 -14.21 -1.93
CA LEU A 25 -10.88 -12.77 -1.94
C LEU A 25 -10.73 -12.14 -3.33
N TYR A 26 -10.23 -12.87 -4.35
CA TYR A 26 -10.05 -12.34 -5.71
C TYR A 26 -11.25 -11.55 -6.26
N PRO A 27 -12.52 -11.97 -6.07
CA PRO A 27 -13.67 -11.19 -6.55
C PRO A 27 -13.73 -9.77 -5.97
N ILE A 28 -13.34 -9.59 -4.70
CA ILE A 28 -13.32 -8.27 -4.03
C ILE A 28 -12.20 -7.38 -4.60
N TRP A 29 -11.09 -7.99 -5.01
CA TRP A 29 -9.95 -7.28 -5.57
C TRP A 29 -10.17 -6.87 -7.02
N MET A 30 -10.94 -7.66 -7.76
CA MET A 30 -11.20 -7.46 -9.18
C MET A 30 -12.50 -6.69 -9.45
N ALA A 31 -13.44 -6.69 -8.51
CA ALA A 31 -14.73 -6.03 -8.65
C ALA A 31 -15.26 -5.55 -7.29
N ARG A 32 -14.84 -4.34 -6.87
CA ARG A 32 -15.28 -3.70 -5.61
C ARG A 32 -16.80 -3.42 -5.50
N GLU A 33 -17.56 -3.62 -6.58
CA GLU A 33 -19.00 -3.31 -6.64
C GLU A 33 -19.93 -4.54 -6.46
N VAL A 34 -19.40 -5.77 -6.48
CA VAL A 34 -20.21 -6.99 -6.29
C VAL A 34 -20.34 -7.27 -4.80
N ASP A 35 -21.56 -7.52 -4.30
CA ASP A 35 -21.99 -7.91 -2.93
C ASP A 35 -20.84 -8.18 -1.93
N THR A 36 -20.06 -7.13 -1.64
CA THR A 36 -18.72 -7.31 -1.06
C THR A 36 -18.86 -7.79 0.38
N ILE A 37 -19.92 -7.36 1.05
CA ILE A 37 -20.21 -7.73 2.42
C ILE A 37 -20.61 -9.22 2.52
N GLY A 38 -21.29 -9.78 1.53
CA GLY A 38 -21.64 -11.21 1.51
C GLY A 38 -20.40 -12.09 1.39
N ILE A 39 -19.48 -11.73 0.48
CA ILE A 39 -18.20 -12.45 0.33
C ILE A 39 -17.36 -12.33 1.61
N VAL A 40 -17.34 -11.15 2.24
CA VAL A 40 -16.65 -10.95 3.53
C VAL A 40 -17.30 -11.76 4.64
N HIS A 41 -18.63 -11.85 4.70
CA HIS A 41 -19.35 -12.67 5.69
C HIS A 41 -18.92 -14.14 5.56
N ASP A 42 -18.94 -14.68 4.35
CA ASP A 42 -18.61 -16.08 4.08
C ASP A 42 -17.12 -16.39 4.31
N ASN A 43 -16.26 -15.37 4.28
CA ASN A 43 -14.80 -15.51 4.36
C ASN A 43 -14.18 -14.64 5.46
N LEU A 44 -14.90 -14.38 6.57
CA LEU A 44 -14.54 -13.35 7.55
C LEU A 44 -13.11 -13.48 8.10
N ARG A 45 -12.68 -14.70 8.44
CA ARG A 45 -11.32 -14.94 8.94
C ARG A 45 -10.26 -14.63 7.88
N VAL A 46 -10.51 -15.04 6.64
CA VAL A 46 -9.60 -14.80 5.50
C VAL A 46 -9.49 -13.31 5.23
N TRP A 47 -10.61 -12.58 5.28
CA TRP A 47 -10.64 -11.11 5.15
C TRP A 47 -9.81 -10.39 6.23
N GLN A 48 -9.92 -10.83 7.49
CA GLN A 48 -9.16 -10.25 8.59
C GLN A 48 -7.66 -10.53 8.44
N VAL A 49 -7.29 -11.75 8.05
CA VAL A 49 -5.90 -12.13 7.79
C VAL A 49 -5.32 -11.33 6.63
N ASP A 50 -6.03 -11.22 5.51
CA ASP A 50 -5.66 -10.38 4.37
C ASP A 50 -5.38 -8.93 4.80
N THR A 51 -6.36 -8.33 5.47
CA THR A 51 -6.27 -6.93 5.91
C THR A 51 -5.11 -6.72 6.89
N ALA A 52 -4.82 -7.69 7.76
CA ALA A 52 -3.67 -7.63 8.66
C ALA A 52 -2.33 -7.71 7.91
N PHE A 53 -2.21 -8.59 6.91
CA PHE A 53 -1.01 -8.67 6.08
C PHE A 53 -0.77 -7.37 5.30
N PHE A 54 -1.83 -6.77 4.77
CA PHE A 54 -1.74 -5.44 4.14
C PHE A 54 -1.26 -4.36 5.09
N LEU A 55 -1.77 -4.36 6.33
CA LEU A 55 -1.39 -3.39 7.34
C LEU A 55 0.09 -3.55 7.72
N VAL A 56 0.53 -4.77 7.98
CA VAL A 56 1.94 -5.10 8.27
C VAL A 56 2.83 -4.69 7.10
N SER A 57 2.40 -4.96 5.87
CA SER A 57 3.13 -4.57 4.67
C SER A 57 3.23 -3.05 4.54
N ALA A 58 2.12 -2.31 4.70
CA ALA A 58 2.09 -0.84 4.63
C ALA A 58 3.05 -0.19 5.65
N VAL A 59 2.97 -0.64 6.91
CA VAL A 59 3.81 -0.12 7.99
C VAL A 59 5.27 -0.52 7.77
N GLY A 60 5.52 -1.78 7.40
CA GLY A 60 6.87 -2.28 7.13
C GLY A 60 7.54 -1.52 5.98
N ALA A 61 6.84 -1.32 4.87
CA ALA A 61 7.34 -0.54 3.74
C ALA A 61 7.70 0.89 4.13
N ALA A 62 6.83 1.56 4.91
CA ALA A 62 7.09 2.91 5.39
C ALA A 62 8.31 2.99 6.31
N VAL A 63 8.41 2.09 7.30
CA VAL A 63 9.56 2.02 8.22
C VAL A 63 10.84 1.72 7.47
N GLY A 64 10.83 0.73 6.59
CA GLY A 64 11.98 0.35 5.77
C GLY A 64 12.46 1.50 4.88
N ALA A 65 11.54 2.21 4.23
CA ALA A 65 11.86 3.37 3.41
C ALA A 65 12.42 4.54 4.25
N CYS A 66 11.84 4.82 5.42
CA CYS A 66 12.39 5.82 6.34
C CYS A 66 13.82 5.48 6.79
N LEU A 67 14.09 4.20 7.08
CA LEU A 67 15.44 3.76 7.45
C LEU A 67 16.44 3.84 6.28
N LEU A 68 15.97 3.60 5.05
CA LEU A 68 16.81 3.59 3.86
C LEU A 68 17.10 5.00 3.34
N PHE A 69 16.07 5.85 3.23
CA PHE A 69 16.18 7.18 2.62
C PHE A 69 16.25 8.32 3.64
N GLY A 70 15.98 8.07 4.92
CA GLY A 70 16.03 9.10 5.97
C GLY A 70 17.44 9.58 6.31
N GLY A 71 18.47 8.84 5.90
CA GLY A 71 19.88 9.22 6.08
C GLY A 71 20.47 10.01 4.93
N VAL A 72 19.69 10.34 3.89
CA VAL A 72 20.19 11.08 2.72
C VAL A 72 20.57 12.50 3.12
N GLY A 73 21.85 12.85 2.89
CA GLY A 73 22.41 14.17 3.16
C GLY A 73 22.71 14.97 1.89
N GLY A 74 23.12 16.23 2.06
CA GLY A 74 23.51 17.10 0.94
C GLY A 74 22.33 17.52 0.06
N GLU A 75 22.57 17.60 -1.24
CA GLU A 75 21.62 18.12 -2.25
C GLU A 75 20.32 17.29 -2.36
N GLY A 76 20.34 16.00 -2.00
CA GLY A 76 19.18 15.12 -2.03
C GLY A 76 18.23 15.25 -0.82
N THR A 77 18.64 15.95 0.24
CA THR A 77 17.94 15.96 1.54
C THR A 77 16.49 16.46 1.44
N ALA A 78 16.25 17.54 0.70
CA ALA A 78 14.93 18.15 0.60
C ALA A 78 13.92 17.24 -0.12
N LEU A 79 14.37 16.57 -1.19
CA LEU A 79 13.55 15.62 -1.94
C LEU A 79 13.27 14.36 -1.12
N ALA A 80 14.28 13.84 -0.42
CA ALA A 80 14.14 12.70 0.49
C ALA A 80 13.12 13.00 1.60
N LEU A 81 13.28 14.09 2.33
CA LEU A 81 12.36 14.50 3.41
C LEU A 81 10.93 14.71 2.89
N THR A 82 10.78 15.42 1.78
CA THR A 82 9.46 15.65 1.17
C THR A 82 8.79 14.31 0.82
N SER A 83 9.53 13.41 0.18
CA SER A 83 9.03 12.08 -0.17
C SER A 83 8.64 11.26 1.06
N LEU A 84 9.44 11.31 2.14
CA LEU A 84 9.13 10.60 3.38
C LEU A 84 7.93 11.18 4.14
N ILE A 85 7.73 12.51 4.09
CA ILE A 85 6.53 13.15 4.66
C ILE A 85 5.28 12.69 3.89
N LEU A 86 5.34 12.72 2.55
CA LEU A 86 4.23 12.26 1.71
C LEU A 86 3.97 10.76 1.92
N LEU A 87 5.01 9.97 2.15
CA LEU A 87 4.90 8.55 2.50
C LEU A 87 4.18 8.36 3.83
N GLY A 88 4.55 9.14 4.86
CA GLY A 88 3.86 9.13 6.14
C GLY A 88 2.38 9.45 6.02
N ILE A 89 2.02 10.47 5.24
CA ILE A 89 0.62 10.87 4.99
C ILE A 89 -0.11 9.76 4.23
N GLY A 90 0.43 9.30 3.10
CA GLY A 90 -0.18 8.27 2.26
C GLY A 90 -0.38 6.96 3.01
N THR A 91 0.64 6.48 3.72
CA THR A 91 0.57 5.27 4.55
C THR A 91 -0.44 5.43 5.68
N THR A 92 -0.51 6.59 6.34
CA THR A 92 -1.51 6.82 7.40
C THR A 92 -2.93 6.71 6.87
N LEU A 93 -3.23 7.38 5.75
CA LEU A 93 -4.55 7.32 5.12
C LEU A 93 -4.91 5.88 4.68
N TRP A 94 -3.93 5.14 4.16
CA TRP A 94 -4.11 3.74 3.80
C TRP A 94 -4.38 2.86 5.01
N CYS A 95 -3.61 3.03 6.09
CA CYS A 95 -3.82 2.31 7.36
C CYS A 95 -5.20 2.59 7.96
N VAL A 96 -5.71 3.82 7.86
CA VAL A 96 -7.08 4.16 8.31
C VAL A 96 -8.13 3.41 7.46
N ASN A 97 -7.96 3.37 6.14
CA ASN A 97 -8.84 2.58 5.26
C ASN A 97 -8.79 1.08 5.61
N LEU A 98 -7.59 0.52 5.85
CA LEU A 98 -7.43 -0.87 6.27
C LEU A 98 -8.07 -1.12 7.65
N ALA A 99 -7.92 -0.21 8.60
CA ALA A 99 -8.54 -0.31 9.93
C ALA A 99 -10.06 -0.32 9.83
N PHE A 100 -10.65 0.50 8.96
CA PHE A 100 -12.09 0.46 8.67
C PHE A 100 -12.53 -0.90 8.09
N ARG A 101 -11.76 -1.45 7.15
CA ARG A 101 -12.00 -2.79 6.57
C ARG A 101 -11.91 -3.89 7.65
N PHE A 102 -10.92 -3.78 8.54
CA PHE A 102 -10.66 -4.75 9.60
C PHE A 102 -11.73 -4.74 10.69
N SER A 103 -12.27 -3.56 11.02
CA SER A 103 -13.21 -3.35 12.11
C SER A 103 -14.65 -3.28 11.63
N THR A 104 -15.06 -2.16 11.04
CA THR A 104 -16.46 -1.87 10.70
C THR A 104 -17.01 -2.81 9.63
N THR A 105 -16.26 -3.06 8.57
CA THR A 105 -16.71 -3.99 7.51
C THR A 105 -16.82 -5.42 8.03
N ALA A 106 -15.85 -5.87 8.83
CA ALA A 106 -15.90 -7.19 9.46
C ALA A 106 -17.08 -7.33 10.45
N ALA A 107 -17.40 -6.27 11.21
CA ALA A 107 -18.53 -6.26 12.13
C ALA A 107 -19.87 -6.34 11.38
N VAL A 108 -20.06 -5.48 10.38
CA VAL A 108 -21.28 -5.50 9.54
C VAL A 108 -21.42 -6.82 8.80
N ALA A 109 -20.32 -7.37 8.29
CA ALA A 109 -20.33 -8.67 7.65
C ALA A 109 -20.65 -9.80 8.63
N ARG A 110 -20.18 -9.77 9.87
CA ARG A 110 -20.53 -10.79 10.88
C ARG A 110 -22.02 -10.83 11.19
N ASP A 111 -22.67 -9.66 11.16
CA ASP A 111 -24.07 -9.50 11.54
C ASP A 111 -25.03 -9.56 10.34
N LEU A 112 -24.59 -10.07 9.18
CA LEU A 112 -25.35 -10.08 7.91
C LEU A 112 -26.65 -10.90 7.93
N GLY A 113 -27.00 -11.52 9.06
CA GLY A 113 -28.34 -12.06 9.32
C GLY A 113 -29.45 -11.00 9.41
N GLY A 114 -29.12 -9.71 9.29
CA GLY A 114 -30.05 -8.59 9.15
C GLY A 114 -29.71 -7.69 7.94
N ALA A 115 -30.61 -6.74 7.63
CA ALA A 115 -30.36 -5.76 6.57
C ALA A 115 -29.10 -4.93 6.86
N THR A 116 -28.27 -4.68 5.83
CA THR A 116 -27.08 -3.83 5.97
C THR A 116 -27.46 -2.47 6.56
N PRO A 117 -26.77 -1.98 7.62
CA PRO A 117 -27.13 -0.71 8.25
C PRO A 117 -27.08 0.46 7.27
N GLN A 118 -28.06 1.37 7.34
CA GLN A 118 -28.17 2.51 6.40
C GLN A 118 -26.96 3.47 6.45
N TRP A 119 -26.24 3.52 7.57
CA TRP A 119 -25.04 4.34 7.70
C TRP A 119 -23.81 3.74 6.98
N TYR A 120 -23.79 2.43 6.73
CA TYR A 120 -22.61 1.72 6.25
C TYR A 120 -22.11 2.21 4.87
N PRO A 121 -22.98 2.43 3.85
CA PRO A 121 -22.54 2.93 2.56
C PRO A 121 -21.83 4.29 2.62
N TYR A 122 -22.17 5.16 3.59
CA TYR A 122 -21.51 6.45 3.77
C TYR A 122 -20.06 6.28 4.23
N LEU A 123 -19.83 5.36 5.18
CA LEU A 123 -18.48 5.07 5.66
C LEU A 123 -17.64 4.34 4.61
N VAL A 124 -18.25 3.45 3.80
CA VAL A 124 -17.56 2.83 2.66
C VAL A 124 -17.08 3.90 1.67
N ARG A 125 -17.95 4.86 1.30
CA ARG A 125 -17.55 5.98 0.42
C ARG A 125 -16.42 6.82 1.01
N LEU A 126 -16.48 7.10 2.32
CA LEU A 126 -15.40 7.81 3.01
C LEU A 126 -14.09 7.03 2.95
N SER A 127 -14.13 5.73 3.26
CA SER A 127 -12.96 4.83 3.22
C SER A 127 -12.32 4.80 1.83
N VAL A 128 -13.15 4.67 0.78
CA VAL A 128 -12.71 4.71 -0.62
C VAL A 128 -12.07 6.06 -0.96
N ALA A 129 -12.67 7.18 -0.52
CA ALA A 129 -12.08 8.50 -0.73
C ALA A 129 -10.72 8.64 -0.05
N LEU A 130 -10.55 8.15 1.18
CA LEU A 130 -9.27 8.13 1.89
C LEU A 130 -8.22 7.32 1.11
N TRP A 131 -8.61 6.17 0.56
CA TRP A 131 -7.73 5.38 -0.30
C TRP A 131 -7.30 6.13 -1.56
N HIS A 132 -8.21 6.79 -2.27
CA HIS A 132 -7.84 7.54 -3.48
C HIS A 132 -6.84 8.65 -3.19
N VAL A 133 -7.04 9.37 -2.08
CA VAL A 133 -6.09 10.39 -1.63
C VAL A 133 -4.75 9.75 -1.28
N ALA A 134 -4.76 8.65 -0.52
CA ALA A 134 -3.54 7.88 -0.21
C ALA A 134 -2.79 7.45 -1.46
N ALA A 135 -3.50 6.92 -2.46
CA ALA A 135 -2.95 6.43 -3.72
C ALA A 135 -2.26 7.54 -4.54
N ILE A 136 -2.77 8.78 -4.48
CA ILE A 136 -2.11 9.93 -5.11
C ILE A 136 -0.79 10.23 -4.40
N PHE A 137 -0.81 10.33 -3.07
CA PHE A 137 0.38 10.59 -2.26
C PHE A 137 1.44 9.51 -2.46
N LEU A 138 1.06 8.23 -2.37
CA LEU A 138 1.98 7.12 -2.56
C LEU A 138 2.59 7.12 -3.97
N GLY A 139 1.85 7.50 -5.02
CA GLY A 139 2.42 7.67 -6.36
C GLY A 139 3.47 8.79 -6.42
N LEU A 140 3.20 9.94 -5.78
CA LEU A 140 4.18 11.04 -5.68
C LEU A 140 5.44 10.60 -4.95
N VAL A 141 5.30 9.82 -3.88
CA VAL A 141 6.41 9.24 -3.13
C VAL A 141 7.29 8.38 -4.02
N LEU A 142 6.69 7.48 -4.81
CA LEU A 142 7.44 6.62 -5.71
C LEU A 142 8.21 7.44 -6.75
N ILE A 143 7.61 8.51 -7.29
CA ILE A 143 8.34 9.41 -8.21
C ILE A 143 9.51 10.08 -7.49
N GLY A 144 9.27 10.67 -6.33
CA GLY A 144 10.30 11.37 -5.57
C GLY A 144 11.47 10.47 -5.20
N LEU A 145 11.20 9.27 -4.66
CA LEU A 145 12.23 8.30 -4.30
C LEU A 145 12.89 7.67 -5.53
N GLY A 146 12.17 7.44 -6.62
CA GLY A 146 12.74 6.94 -7.87
C GLY A 146 13.72 7.93 -8.50
N VAL A 147 13.35 9.22 -8.55
CA VAL A 147 14.25 10.31 -8.98
C VAL A 147 15.45 10.41 -8.04
N LEU A 148 15.22 10.32 -6.74
CA LEU A 148 16.29 10.38 -5.74
C LEU A 148 17.32 9.25 -5.95
N ILE A 149 16.87 8.02 -6.22
CA ILE A 149 17.76 6.89 -6.54
C ILE A 149 18.59 7.18 -7.80
N LEU A 150 17.95 7.64 -8.88
CA LEU A 150 18.62 7.81 -10.17
C LEU A 150 19.58 9.01 -10.24
N VAL A 151 19.28 10.08 -9.49
CA VAL A 151 20.09 11.31 -9.54
C VAL A 151 21.26 11.27 -8.55
N PHE A 152 21.09 10.58 -7.42
CA PHE A 152 22.08 10.58 -6.33
C PHE A 152 22.74 9.22 -6.13
N ASP A 153 22.55 8.26 -7.05
CA ASP A 153 23.12 6.91 -7.02
C ASP A 153 22.98 6.22 -5.65
N LEU A 154 21.82 6.40 -5.00
CA LEU A 154 21.57 5.87 -3.65
C LEU A 154 21.46 4.35 -3.61
N LEU A 155 20.99 3.78 -4.72
CA LEU A 155 20.82 2.36 -4.98
C LEU A 155 21.13 2.14 -6.46
N ASP A 156 21.25 0.88 -6.86
CA ASP A 156 21.36 0.54 -8.28
C ASP A 156 20.23 1.16 -9.12
N ALA A 157 20.60 1.73 -10.26
CA ALA A 157 19.69 2.48 -11.13
C ALA A 157 18.45 1.69 -11.58
N TRP A 158 18.56 0.36 -11.73
CA TRP A 158 17.42 -0.48 -12.09
C TRP A 158 16.27 -0.36 -11.08
N SER A 159 16.57 -0.19 -9.79
CA SER A 159 15.57 -0.05 -8.73
C SER A 159 14.84 1.29 -8.83
N GLY A 160 15.54 2.36 -9.22
CA GLY A 160 14.95 3.66 -9.52
C GLY A 160 13.98 3.58 -10.71
N TRP A 161 14.39 2.94 -11.81
CA TRP A 161 13.52 2.74 -12.98
C TRP A 161 12.28 1.89 -12.67
N VAL A 162 12.43 0.81 -11.92
CA VAL A 162 11.28 0.01 -11.44
C VAL A 162 10.33 0.88 -10.62
N THR A 163 10.86 1.73 -9.75
CA THR A 163 10.05 2.63 -8.90
C THR A 163 9.23 3.61 -9.73
N LEU A 164 9.84 4.25 -10.73
CA LEU A 164 9.15 5.17 -11.64
C LEU A 164 8.13 4.44 -12.51
N GLY A 165 8.48 3.25 -13.02
CA GLY A 165 7.58 2.42 -13.82
C GLY A 165 6.33 2.02 -13.03
N VAL A 166 6.50 1.59 -11.77
CA VAL A 166 5.38 1.26 -10.88
C VAL A 166 4.52 2.49 -10.61
N ALA A 167 5.11 3.67 -10.38
CA ALA A 167 4.35 4.90 -10.19
C ALA A 167 3.47 5.24 -11.40
N ALA A 168 4.03 5.12 -12.60
CA ALA A 168 3.32 5.37 -13.85
C ALA A 168 2.18 4.36 -14.07
N VAL A 169 2.44 3.06 -13.85
CA VAL A 169 1.42 2.01 -13.96
C VAL A 169 0.31 2.24 -12.94
N HIS A 170 0.67 2.51 -11.69
CA HIS A 170 -0.27 2.78 -10.61
C HIS A 170 -1.21 3.94 -10.95
N TRP A 171 -0.67 5.09 -11.36
CA TRP A 171 -1.51 6.23 -11.74
C TRP A 171 -2.28 6.01 -13.03
N GLY A 172 -1.71 5.29 -14.00
CA GLY A 172 -2.43 4.89 -15.21
C GLY A 172 -3.68 4.07 -14.89
N ILE A 173 -3.54 3.10 -13.98
CA ILE A 173 -4.67 2.28 -13.51
C ILE A 173 -5.66 3.14 -12.73
N LEU A 174 -5.18 3.95 -11.77
CA LEU A 174 -6.03 4.84 -10.97
C LEU A 174 -6.84 5.80 -11.85
N ALA A 175 -6.24 6.35 -12.90
CA ALA A 175 -6.92 7.22 -13.85
C ALA A 175 -7.96 6.46 -14.69
N ALA A 176 -7.66 5.23 -15.09
CA ALA A 176 -8.54 4.43 -15.95
C ALA A 176 -9.74 3.85 -15.20
N THR A 177 -9.55 3.35 -13.97
CA THR A 177 -10.59 2.59 -13.23
C THR A 177 -11.11 3.32 -12.01
N ARG A 178 -10.54 4.49 -11.66
CA ARG A 178 -10.77 5.19 -10.39
C ARG A 178 -10.48 4.33 -9.17
N ASP A 179 -9.66 3.30 -9.33
CA ASP A 179 -9.15 2.46 -8.27
C ASP A 179 -7.77 1.95 -8.68
N ALA A 180 -6.98 1.47 -7.74
CA ALA A 180 -5.72 0.83 -8.08
C ALA A 180 -5.51 -0.36 -7.16
N PRO A 181 -5.14 -1.53 -7.69
CA PRO A 181 -4.77 -2.65 -6.85
C PRO A 181 -3.57 -2.24 -6.00
N PRO A 182 -3.66 -2.35 -4.66
CA PRO A 182 -2.57 -1.95 -3.78
C PRO A 182 -1.30 -2.77 -4.06
N LEU A 183 -1.42 -3.94 -4.69
CA LEU A 183 -0.33 -4.85 -5.06
C LEU A 183 0.87 -4.14 -5.72
N PHE A 184 0.62 -3.20 -6.64
CA PHE A 184 1.68 -2.59 -7.43
C PHE A 184 2.65 -1.78 -6.57
N PHE A 185 2.16 -1.10 -5.52
CA PHE A 185 2.97 -0.26 -4.64
C PHE A 185 4.04 -1.02 -3.85
N TYR A 186 3.91 -2.33 -3.73
CA TYR A 186 4.78 -3.12 -2.87
C TYR A 186 5.85 -3.89 -3.64
N LEU A 187 5.78 -3.84 -4.99
CA LEU A 187 6.91 -4.21 -5.84
C LEU A 187 8.11 -3.27 -5.62
N THR A 188 7.88 -2.02 -5.22
CA THR A 188 8.96 -1.06 -4.97
C THR A 188 9.72 -1.32 -3.67
N PRO A 189 9.09 -1.61 -2.51
CA PRO A 189 9.78 -2.18 -1.35
C PRO A 189 10.63 -3.41 -1.69
N ALA A 190 10.13 -4.35 -2.49
CA ALA A 190 10.92 -5.50 -2.90
C ALA A 190 12.16 -5.08 -3.70
N ALA A 191 11.99 -4.22 -4.70
CA ALA A 191 13.08 -3.71 -5.53
C ALA A 191 14.13 -2.96 -4.70
N TRP A 192 13.70 -2.06 -3.80
CA TRP A 192 14.60 -1.34 -2.90
C TRP A 192 15.32 -2.28 -1.94
N GLY A 193 14.62 -3.28 -1.39
CA GLY A 193 15.20 -4.26 -0.48
C GLY A 193 16.25 -5.14 -1.15
N ILE A 194 16.01 -5.57 -2.40
CA ILE A 194 16.99 -6.32 -3.19
C ILE A 194 18.20 -5.44 -3.52
N ALA A 195 17.97 -4.23 -4.04
CA ALA A 195 19.04 -3.30 -4.41
C ALA A 195 19.89 -2.85 -3.21
N ALA A 196 19.32 -2.82 -2.01
CA ALA A 196 20.04 -2.49 -0.78
C ALA A 196 20.93 -3.64 -0.26
N LEU A 197 20.85 -4.84 -0.86
CA LEU A 197 21.68 -6.01 -0.53
C LEU A 197 22.77 -6.30 -1.56
N THR A 198 22.74 -5.62 -2.71
CA THR A 198 23.70 -5.74 -3.81
C THR A 198 24.69 -4.60 -3.79
#